data_AF-A0A0C1IJ36-F1
#
_entry.id   AF-A0A0C1IJ36-F1
#
_cell.length_a   1.000
_cell.length_b   1.000
_cell.length_c   1.000
_cell.angle_alpha   90.00
_cell.angle_beta   90.00
_cell.angle_gamma   90.00
#
_symmetry.space_group_name_H-M   'P 1'
#
loop_
_entity.id
_entity.type
_entity.pdbx_description
1 polymer ?
#
loop_
_entity_poly.entity_id
_entity_poly.type
_entity_poly.pdbx_seq_one_letter_code
_entity_poly.pdbx_strand_id
1 'polypeptide(L)'
;MRRLGKEIDEGGPGVEGFIDDLQMFQDHRSTSGVVGLKDKLTDAEREDEIESAELKKELFAKLLLRMQHYPSAQRIFALFLARINDVFEHHITPHASEAGMDRRAVDGIIEEKIVQPTLQDMGEGFEHFTINHAHVRGMIYWLADRCFVRWK
;
A
#
# COMPACT_ATOMS: atom_id res chain seq x y z
N MET A 1 2.27 -17.86 15.51
CA MET A 1 1.17 -16.89 15.40
C MET A 1 -0.16 -17.49 15.88
N ARG A 2 -0.35 -17.71 17.19
CA ARG A 2 -1.57 -18.34 17.75
C ARG A 2 -2.38 -17.43 18.68
N ARG A 3 -2.00 -16.15 18.80
CA ARG A 3 -2.64 -15.16 19.69
C ARG A 3 -3.59 -14.18 18.97
N LEU A 4 -3.43 -13.96 17.68
CA LEU A 4 -4.22 -12.96 16.94
C LEU A 4 -5.69 -13.37 16.75
N GLY A 5 -6.00 -14.66 16.71
CA GLY A 5 -7.38 -15.14 16.53
C GLY A 5 -8.30 -14.98 17.74
N LYS A 6 -7.76 -14.66 18.93
CA LYS A 6 -8.56 -14.57 20.17
C LYS A 6 -8.94 -13.16 20.59
N GLU A 7 -8.40 -12.13 19.94
CA GLU A 7 -8.66 -10.72 20.27
C GLU A 7 -9.62 -10.03 19.29
N ILE A 8 -10.09 -10.74 18.25
CA ILE A 8 -10.96 -10.19 17.21
C ILE A 8 -12.46 -10.28 17.60
N ASP A 9 -12.81 -11.12 18.58
CA ASP A 9 -14.21 -11.41 18.94
C ASP A 9 -14.78 -10.48 20.02
N GLU A 10 -13.94 -9.68 20.69
CA GLU A 10 -14.35 -8.71 21.69
C GLU A 10 -13.80 -7.35 21.28
N GLY A 11 -14.67 -6.40 20.91
CA GLY A 11 -14.32 -5.06 20.41
C GLY A 11 -13.50 -4.23 21.41
N GLY A 12 -12.22 -4.57 21.54
CA GLY A 12 -11.29 -3.94 22.46
C GLY A 12 -10.59 -2.71 21.89
N PRO A 13 -9.94 -1.90 22.75
CA PRO A 13 -9.32 -0.61 22.43
C PRO A 13 -8.21 -0.68 21.35
N GLY A 14 -7.79 -1.87 20.95
CA GLY A 14 -6.89 -2.09 19.82
C GLY A 14 -7.57 -2.04 18.44
N VAL A 15 -8.88 -1.88 18.35
CA VAL A 15 -9.58 -1.63 17.07
C VAL A 15 -9.61 -0.13 16.75
N GLU A 16 -9.78 0.73 17.76
CA GLU A 16 -9.82 2.19 17.57
C GLU A 16 -8.47 2.73 17.08
N GLY A 17 -7.34 2.37 17.72
CA GLY A 17 -6.01 2.85 17.28
C GLY A 17 -5.57 2.37 15.90
N PHE A 18 -6.10 1.25 15.38
CA PHE A 18 -5.79 0.77 14.02
C PHE A 18 -6.72 1.36 12.96
N ILE A 19 -7.94 1.73 13.34
CA ILE A 19 -8.80 2.55 12.49
C ILE A 19 -8.13 3.92 12.30
N ASP A 20 -7.50 4.47 13.33
CA ASP A 20 -6.71 5.71 13.25
C ASP A 20 -5.51 5.57 12.27
N ASP A 21 -4.80 4.44 12.26
CA ASP A 21 -3.68 4.19 11.34
C ASP A 21 -4.12 4.18 9.87
N LEU A 22 -5.28 3.58 9.56
CA LEU A 22 -5.81 3.62 8.20
C LEU A 22 -6.35 5.02 7.85
N GLN A 23 -6.98 5.70 8.81
CA GLN A 23 -7.45 7.08 8.64
C GLN A 23 -6.31 8.04 8.35
N MET A 24 -5.14 7.87 8.96
CA MET A 24 -3.93 8.63 8.63
C MET A 24 -3.63 8.59 7.12
N PHE A 25 -3.76 7.42 6.48
CA PHE A 25 -3.56 7.32 5.03
C PHE A 25 -4.73 7.89 4.22
N GLN A 26 -5.96 7.86 4.74
CA GLN A 26 -7.13 8.38 4.02
C GLN A 26 -7.21 9.91 4.04
N ASP A 27 -6.84 10.53 5.16
CA ASP A 27 -6.99 11.97 5.40
C ASP A 27 -5.86 12.81 4.77
N HIS A 28 -4.75 12.17 4.43
CA HIS A 28 -3.62 12.84 3.81
C HIS A 28 -3.88 13.08 2.31
N ARG A 29 -4.60 14.16 1.99
CA ARG A 29 -4.52 14.82 0.68
C ARG A 29 -3.53 15.96 0.78
N SER A 30 -2.49 15.95 -0.06
CA SER A 30 -1.47 17.01 -0.04
C SER A 30 -2.13 18.38 -0.23
N THR A 31 -1.92 19.28 0.73
CA THR A 31 -2.37 20.69 0.68
C THR A 31 -1.53 21.54 -0.28
N SER A 32 -0.40 21.01 -0.75
CA SER A 32 0.44 21.60 -1.79
C SER A 32 0.26 20.85 -3.11
N GLY A 33 -0.03 21.58 -4.19
CA GLY A 33 -0.09 21.15 -5.60
C GLY A 33 -0.10 19.64 -5.82
N VAL A 34 -1.29 19.06 -5.95
CA VAL A 34 -1.49 17.61 -6.11
C VAL A 34 -0.78 17.14 -7.39
N VAL A 35 0.42 16.61 -7.25
CA VAL A 35 1.10 15.82 -8.28
C VAL A 35 0.46 14.45 -8.25
N GLY A 36 -0.38 14.17 -9.25
CA GLY A 36 -1.13 12.91 -9.32
C GLY A 36 -0.23 11.70 -9.58
N LEU A 37 -0.77 10.49 -9.43
CA LEU A 37 -0.04 9.26 -9.75
C LEU A 37 0.62 9.32 -11.15
N LYS A 38 -0.11 9.82 -12.15
CA LYS A 38 0.38 9.96 -13.53
C LYS A 38 1.66 10.79 -13.60
N ASP A 39 1.65 11.98 -13.00
CA ASP A 39 2.79 12.89 -13.04
C ASP A 39 4.01 12.29 -12.33
N LYS A 40 3.80 11.56 -11.21
CA LYS A 40 4.87 10.85 -10.51
C LYS A 40 5.50 9.73 -11.32
N LEU A 41 4.69 9.01 -12.10
CA LEU A 41 5.19 7.96 -12.98
C LEU A 41 5.95 8.57 -14.17
N THR A 42 5.47 9.68 -14.73
CA THR A 42 6.19 10.44 -15.75
C THR A 42 7.53 10.97 -15.23
N ASP A 43 7.56 11.57 -14.04
CA ASP A 43 8.80 12.08 -13.43
C ASP A 43 9.83 10.98 -13.17
N ALA A 44 9.36 9.74 -13.00
CA ALA A 44 10.16 8.53 -12.78
C ALA A 44 10.42 7.72 -14.06
N GLU A 45 10.11 8.25 -15.26
CA GLU A 45 10.34 7.59 -16.56
C GLU A 45 9.62 6.21 -16.66
N ARG A 46 8.38 6.16 -16.18
CA ARG A 46 7.49 4.98 -16.13
C ARG A 46 6.15 5.23 -16.83
N GLU A 47 6.13 6.00 -17.90
CA GLU A 47 4.91 6.34 -18.62
C GLU A 47 4.21 5.10 -19.20
N ASP A 48 4.98 4.07 -19.54
CA ASP A 48 4.49 2.78 -20.01
C ASP A 48 3.62 2.05 -18.97
N GLU A 49 3.75 2.39 -17.68
CA GLU A 49 2.98 1.77 -16.60
C GLU A 49 1.66 2.49 -16.27
N ILE A 50 1.45 3.72 -16.76
CA ILE A 50 0.37 4.61 -16.28
C ILE A 50 -1.01 3.95 -16.35
N GLU A 51 -1.39 3.38 -17.51
CA GLU A 51 -2.71 2.75 -17.67
C GLU A 51 -2.88 1.57 -16.71
N SER A 52 -1.85 0.73 -16.61
CA SER A 52 -1.87 -0.43 -15.72
C SER A 52 -1.91 -0.02 -14.25
N ALA A 53 -1.22 1.07 -13.89
CA ALA A 53 -1.14 1.60 -12.54
C ALA A 53 -2.48 2.18 -12.09
N GLU A 54 -3.15 2.96 -12.94
CA GLU A 54 -4.49 3.49 -12.67
C GLU A 54 -5.51 2.36 -12.47
N LEU A 55 -5.51 1.35 -13.35
CA LEU A 55 -6.39 0.19 -13.20
C LEU A 55 -6.17 -0.54 -11.86
N LYS A 56 -4.91 -0.79 -11.49
CA LYS A 56 -4.56 -1.46 -10.23
C LYS A 56 -4.93 -0.61 -9.02
N LYS A 57 -4.70 0.71 -9.07
CA LYS A 57 -5.14 1.66 -8.04
C LYS A 57 -6.65 1.57 -7.83
N GLU A 58 -7.42 1.57 -8.91
CA GLU A 58 -8.88 1.47 -8.86
C GLU A 58 -9.34 0.12 -8.30
N LEU A 59 -8.70 -0.98 -8.71
CA LEU A 59 -8.97 -2.33 -8.18
C LEU A 59 -8.81 -2.37 -6.65
N PHE A 60 -7.71 -1.82 -6.13
CA PHE A 60 -7.52 -1.74 -4.68
C PHE A 60 -8.53 -0.81 -4.01
N ALA A 61 -8.82 0.36 -4.56
CA ALA A 61 -9.81 1.28 -4.00
C ALA A 61 -11.21 0.64 -3.89
N LYS A 62 -11.62 -0.13 -4.92
CA LYS A 62 -12.86 -0.91 -4.91
C LYS A 62 -12.85 -2.02 -3.86
N LEU A 63 -11.71 -2.71 -3.69
CA LEU A 63 -11.55 -3.73 -2.65
C LEU A 63 -11.65 -3.11 -1.25
N LEU A 64 -10.96 -2.00 -1.01
CA LEU A 64 -10.99 -1.26 0.24
C LEU A 64 -12.41 -0.85 0.62
N LEU A 65 -13.16 -0.28 -0.33
CA LEU A 65 -14.55 0.12 -0.15
C LEU A 65 -15.46 -1.08 0.15
N ARG A 66 -15.32 -2.19 -0.59
CA ARG A 66 -16.11 -3.41 -0.38
C ARG A 66 -15.92 -3.95 1.05
N MET A 67 -14.72 -3.81 1.58
CA MET A 67 -14.32 -4.36 2.88
C MET A 67 -14.40 -3.33 4.01
N GLN A 68 -14.97 -2.14 3.79
CA GLN A 68 -14.97 -1.03 4.76
C GLN A 68 -15.67 -1.35 6.08
N HIS A 69 -16.65 -2.25 6.05
CA HIS A 69 -17.42 -2.65 7.24
C HIS A 69 -16.82 -3.83 8.01
N TYR A 70 -15.65 -4.32 7.59
CA TYR A 70 -14.96 -5.45 8.22
C TYR A 70 -13.70 -4.94 8.95
N PRO A 71 -13.74 -4.73 10.27
CA PRO A 71 -12.62 -4.17 11.02
C PRO A 71 -11.32 -4.97 10.87
N SER A 72 -11.43 -6.30 10.80
CA SER A 72 -10.29 -7.20 10.57
C SER A 72 -9.62 -6.92 9.22
N ALA A 73 -10.40 -6.74 8.14
CA ALA A 73 -9.88 -6.41 6.82
C ALA A 73 -9.25 -5.02 6.78
N GLN A 74 -9.88 -4.03 7.42
CA GLN A 74 -9.31 -2.68 7.54
C GLN A 74 -7.95 -2.70 8.25
N ARG A 75 -7.83 -3.48 9.32
CA ARG A 75 -6.57 -3.67 10.05
C ARG A 75 -5.49 -4.31 9.19
N ILE A 76 -5.84 -5.32 8.40
CA ILE A 76 -4.92 -5.94 7.44
C ILE A 76 -4.43 -4.92 6.41
N PHE A 77 -5.34 -4.12 5.84
CA PHE A 77 -4.94 -3.09 4.88
C PHE A 77 -4.04 -2.03 5.52
N ALA A 78 -4.33 -1.57 6.74
CA ALA A 78 -3.48 -0.63 7.46
C ALA A 78 -2.04 -1.17 7.61
N LEU A 79 -1.89 -2.43 8.01
CA LEU A 79 -0.58 -3.09 8.13
C LEU A 79 0.19 -3.15 6.81
N PHE A 80 -0.50 -3.50 5.72
CA PHE A 80 0.13 -3.57 4.39
C PHE A 80 0.51 -2.18 3.87
N LEU A 81 -0.35 -1.18 4.05
CA LEU A 81 -0.07 0.21 3.67
C LEU A 81 1.11 0.78 4.48
N ALA A 82 1.16 0.51 5.79
CA ALA A 82 2.27 0.89 6.64
C ALA A 82 3.60 0.25 6.21
N ARG A 83 3.60 -1.06 5.89
CA ARG A 83 4.78 -1.72 5.32
C ARG A 83 5.24 -1.05 4.02
N ILE A 84 4.32 -0.78 3.11
CA ILE A 84 4.66 -0.14 1.83
C ILE A 84 5.29 1.22 2.10
N ASN A 85 4.67 2.05 2.95
CA ASN A 85 5.20 3.35 3.32
C ASN A 85 6.62 3.24 3.90
N ASP A 86 6.82 2.35 4.87
CA ASP A 86 8.12 2.12 5.51
C ASP A 86 9.21 1.69 4.51
N VAL A 87 8.89 0.78 3.58
CA VAL A 87 9.84 0.37 2.54
C VAL A 87 10.18 1.53 1.61
N PHE A 88 9.21 2.36 1.23
CA PHE A 88 9.49 3.53 0.40
C PHE A 88 10.37 4.53 1.15
N GLU A 89 10.03 4.88 2.38
CA GLU A 89 10.79 5.83 3.21
C GLU A 89 12.24 5.40 3.47
N HIS A 90 12.49 4.10 3.66
CA HIS A 90 13.81 3.62 4.08
C HIS A 90 14.65 3.00 2.95
N HIS A 91 14.03 2.52 1.87
CA HIS A 91 14.74 1.79 0.81
C HIS A 91 14.67 2.46 -0.55
N ILE A 92 13.60 3.19 -0.87
CA ILE A 92 13.41 3.74 -2.22
C ILE A 92 13.65 5.25 -2.24
N THR A 93 12.90 6.02 -1.44
CA THR A 93 12.93 7.49 -1.43
C THR A 93 14.31 8.08 -1.15
N PRO A 94 15.14 7.57 -0.20
CA PRO A 94 16.48 8.12 0.04
C PRO A 94 17.39 8.05 -1.19
N HIS A 95 17.18 7.05 -2.05
CA HIS A 95 17.97 6.80 -3.24
C HIS A 95 17.32 7.34 -4.52
N ALA A 96 16.11 7.89 -4.42
CA ALA A 96 15.36 8.47 -5.52
C ALA A 96 15.83 9.89 -5.86
N SER A 97 16.32 10.63 -4.85
CA SER A 97 16.88 11.98 -4.98
C SER A 97 18.36 12.00 -5.38
N GLU A 98 19.10 10.94 -5.09
CA GLU A 98 20.46 10.73 -5.59
C GLU A 98 20.36 9.95 -6.91
N ALA A 99 21.21 10.21 -7.90
CA ALA A 99 21.13 9.64 -9.25
C ALA A 99 21.36 8.11 -9.34
N GLY A 100 21.03 7.34 -8.30
CA GLY A 100 21.67 6.07 -7.98
C GLY A 100 20.84 4.81 -8.19
N MET A 101 19.51 4.86 -8.23
CA MET A 101 18.71 3.63 -8.30
C MET A 101 18.05 3.43 -9.66
N ASP A 102 18.56 2.45 -10.42
CA ASP A 102 17.94 2.01 -11.67
C ASP A 102 16.52 1.48 -11.43
N ARG A 103 15.64 1.65 -12.44
CA ARG A 103 14.25 1.19 -12.43
C ARG A 103 14.13 -0.27 -11.98
N ARG A 104 15.03 -1.15 -12.46
CA ARG A 104 15.05 -2.57 -12.10
C ARG A 104 15.40 -2.81 -10.64
N ALA A 105 16.28 -2.01 -10.06
CA ALA A 105 16.64 -2.12 -8.66
C ALA A 105 15.44 -1.75 -7.76
N VAL A 106 14.73 -0.68 -8.10
CA VAL A 106 13.48 -0.32 -7.41
C VAL A 106 12.44 -1.43 -7.54
N ASP A 107 12.25 -1.98 -8.75
CA ASP A 107 11.30 -3.06 -8.99
C ASP A 107 11.66 -4.33 -8.21
N GLY A 108 12.95 -4.63 -8.08
CA GLY A 108 13.46 -5.71 -7.24
C GLY A 108 13.13 -5.52 -5.76
N ILE A 109 13.33 -4.30 -5.22
CA ILE A 109 12.96 -3.96 -3.84
C ILE A 109 11.45 -4.10 -3.63
N ILE A 110 10.64 -3.58 -4.56
CA ILE A 110 9.18 -3.71 -4.49
C ILE A 110 8.78 -5.19 -4.48
N GLU A 111 9.38 -6.00 -5.34
CA GLU A 111 9.04 -7.42 -5.41
C GLU A 111 9.43 -8.17 -4.12
N GLU A 112 10.67 -7.99 -3.66
CA GLU A 112 11.25 -8.72 -2.52
C GLU A 112 10.71 -8.25 -1.16
N LYS A 113 10.53 -6.94 -0.97
CA LYS A 113 10.18 -6.36 0.34
C LYS A 113 8.71 -6.03 0.50
N ILE A 114 7.96 -5.92 -0.59
CA ILE A 114 6.54 -5.57 -0.54
C ILE A 114 5.68 -6.71 -1.08
N VAL A 115 5.83 -7.08 -2.35
CA VAL A 115 4.90 -7.99 -3.03
C VAL A 115 4.94 -9.38 -2.42
N GLN A 116 6.12 -10.02 -2.39
CA GLN A 116 6.23 -11.37 -1.85
C GLN A 116 5.85 -11.47 -0.37
N PRO A 117 6.34 -10.61 0.54
CA PRO A 117 5.97 -10.70 1.94
C PRO A 117 4.46 -10.47 2.16
N THR A 118 3.85 -9.55 1.42
CA THR A 118 2.40 -9.30 1.54
C THR A 118 1.57 -10.48 1.07
N LEU A 119 2.00 -11.17 0.01
CA LEU A 119 1.31 -12.38 -0.46
C LEU A 119 1.56 -13.58 0.45
N GLN A 120 2.72 -13.68 1.09
CA GLN A 120 3.02 -14.73 2.07
C GLN A 120 2.20 -14.55 3.35
N ASP A 121 2.01 -13.31 3.80
CA ASP A 121 1.19 -13.00 4.98
C ASP A 121 -0.29 -13.31 4.78
N MET A 122 -0.76 -13.33 3.53
CA MET A 122 -2.12 -13.69 3.11
C MET A 122 -2.43 -15.19 3.19
N GLY A 123 -1.62 -15.99 3.90
CA GLY A 123 -1.73 -17.45 4.02
C GLY A 123 -3.05 -17.97 4.63
N GLU A 124 -2.98 -19.03 5.43
CA GLU A 124 -4.19 -19.62 6.03
C GLU A 124 -4.90 -18.61 6.95
N GLY A 125 -6.18 -18.30 6.68
CA GLY A 125 -7.00 -17.38 7.48
C GLY A 125 -7.71 -16.25 6.71
N PHE A 126 -7.46 -16.09 5.41
CA PHE A 126 -8.06 -15.04 4.57
C PHE A 126 -9.18 -15.57 3.66
N GLU A 127 -10.07 -16.40 4.20
CA GLU A 127 -11.13 -17.08 3.43
C GLU A 127 -12.17 -16.11 2.84
N HIS A 128 -12.24 -14.88 3.37
CA HIS A 128 -13.26 -13.88 2.99
C HIS A 128 -12.84 -12.96 1.84
N PHE A 129 -11.54 -12.86 1.54
CA PHE A 129 -11.04 -12.09 0.38
C PHE A 129 -9.61 -12.48 0.02
N THR A 130 -9.29 -12.42 -1.28
CA THR A 130 -7.96 -12.76 -1.79
C THR A 130 -7.25 -11.51 -2.30
N ILE A 131 -6.00 -11.32 -1.87
CA ILE A 131 -5.08 -10.34 -2.42
C ILE A 131 -4.16 -11.05 -3.41
N ASN A 132 -3.87 -10.40 -4.52
CA ASN A 132 -2.94 -10.88 -5.54
C ASN A 132 -1.96 -9.75 -5.89
N HIS A 133 -1.00 -10.02 -6.77
CA HIS A 133 0.00 -9.04 -7.20
C HIS A 133 -0.61 -7.71 -7.67
N ALA A 134 -1.76 -7.73 -8.36
CA ALA A 134 -2.43 -6.53 -8.82
C ALA A 134 -3.00 -5.70 -7.66
N HIS A 135 -3.55 -6.35 -6.63
CA HIS A 135 -4.00 -5.67 -5.42
C HIS A 135 -2.84 -5.05 -4.64
N VAL A 136 -1.73 -5.76 -4.46
CA VAL A 136 -0.56 -5.22 -3.73
C VAL A 136 0.06 -4.03 -4.48
N ARG A 137 0.24 -4.15 -5.80
CA ARG A 137 0.69 -3.01 -6.62
C ARG A 137 -0.33 -1.87 -6.62
N GLY A 138 -1.62 -2.19 -6.58
CA GLY A 138 -2.70 -1.22 -6.39
C GLY A 138 -2.58 -0.42 -5.09
N MET A 139 -2.19 -1.05 -3.98
CA MET A 139 -1.92 -0.38 -2.70
C MET A 139 -0.78 0.65 -2.84
N ILE A 140 0.30 0.28 -3.54
CA ILE A 140 1.44 1.19 -3.80
C ILE A 140 0.97 2.42 -4.57
N TYR A 141 0.25 2.22 -5.68
CA TYR A 141 -0.25 3.31 -6.50
C TYR A 141 -1.29 4.17 -5.78
N TRP A 142 -2.10 3.57 -4.90
CA TRP A 142 -3.05 4.28 -4.06
C TRP A 142 -2.38 5.19 -3.02
N LEU A 143 -1.25 4.75 -2.45
CA LEU A 143 -0.41 5.57 -1.56
C LEU A 143 0.35 6.65 -2.33
N ALA A 144 0.80 6.34 -3.54
CA ALA A 144 1.45 7.31 -4.41
C ALA A 144 0.51 8.46 -4.76
N ASP A 145 -0.75 8.19 -5.08
CA ASP A 145 -1.78 9.20 -5.33
C ASP A 145 -2.02 10.12 -4.10
N ARG A 146 -1.72 9.64 -2.89
CA ARG A 146 -1.81 10.36 -1.61
C ARG A 146 -0.50 10.96 -1.12
N CYS A 147 0.55 10.86 -1.92
CA CYS A 147 1.88 11.43 -1.66
C CYS A 147 2.74 10.77 -0.59
N PHE A 148 2.34 9.60 -0.08
CA PHE A 148 3.17 8.76 0.80
C PHE A 148 4.30 8.06 0.04
N VAL A 149 4.04 7.71 -1.21
CA VAL A 149 5.00 6.97 -2.06
C VAL A 149 5.50 7.86 -3.18
N ARG A 150 6.82 7.86 -3.39
CA ARG A 150 7.50 8.57 -4.48
C ARG A 150 8.69 7.76 -4.99
N TRP A 151 8.88 7.80 -6.30
CA TRP A 151 10.02 7.20 -7.01
C TRP A 151 11.10 8.25 -7.35
N LYS A 152 10.85 9.52 -7.03
CA LYS A 152 11.72 10.68 -7.24
C LYS A 152 11.37 11.78 -6.24
#